data_AF-A0A821DG65-F1
#
_entry.id   AF-A0A821DG65-F1
#
_cell.length_a   1.000
_cell.length_b   1.000
_cell.length_c   1.000
_cell.angle_alpha   90.00
_cell.angle_beta   90.00
_cell.angle_gamma   90.00
#
_symmetry.space_group_name_H-M   'P 1'
#
loop_
_entity.id
_entity.type
_entity.pdbx_description
1 polymer ?
#
loop_
_entity_poly.entity_id
_entity_poly.type
_entity_poly.pdbx_seq_one_letter_code
_entity_poly.pdbx_strand_id
1 'polypeptide(L)'
;MAHGQATRRNEPLIMRVIFTFHTFHEHLSFRGIHIVDWETHKDSTATAEGGDVAYIGHGTLLIGNGERTNRAGIEGVERTGLFLRVIAIELPENRDYMHLDTVMSSVGRHSFICLSHLAQQLTVYTVQTPREEGAKTE
;
A
#
# COMPACT_ATOMS: atom_id res chain seq x y z
N MET A 1 6.60 -18.63 5.92
CA MET A 1 6.64 -18.07 7.29
C MET A 1 7.45 -16.77 7.26
N ALA A 2 6.80 -15.62 7.04
CA ALA A 2 7.46 -14.31 6.98
C ALA A 2 7.93 -13.90 8.38
N HIS A 3 9.21 -14.13 8.68
CA HIS A 3 9.80 -13.97 10.02
C HIS A 3 9.91 -12.51 10.51
N GLY A 4 9.56 -11.53 9.67
CA GLY A 4 9.75 -10.09 9.96
C GLY A 4 8.50 -9.29 10.29
N GLN A 5 7.29 -9.84 10.13
CA GLN A 5 6.04 -9.09 10.38
C GLN A 5 5.58 -9.14 11.85
N ALA A 6 5.88 -10.22 12.58
CA ALA A 6 5.31 -10.45 13.91
C ALA A 6 5.68 -9.34 14.92
N THR A 7 6.91 -8.81 14.86
CA THR A 7 7.37 -7.75 15.76
C THR A 7 6.74 -6.39 15.45
N ARG A 8 6.51 -6.09 14.16
CA ARG A 8 5.96 -4.80 13.71
C ARG A 8 4.44 -4.76 13.69
N ARG A 9 3.78 -5.91 13.86
CA ARG A 9 2.31 -6.07 13.74
C ARG A 9 1.51 -5.10 14.62
N ASN A 10 2.03 -4.73 15.78
CA ASN A 10 1.34 -3.84 16.71
C ASN A 10 1.67 -2.35 16.49
N GLU A 11 2.66 -2.00 15.66
CA GLU A 11 3.00 -0.60 15.36
C GLU A 11 1.80 0.22 14.83
N PRO A 12 0.96 -0.31 13.91
CA PRO A 12 -0.19 0.44 13.39
C PRO A 12 -1.24 0.80 14.45
N LEU A 13 -1.32 0.07 15.58
CA LEU A 13 -2.25 0.39 16.67
C LEU A 13 -1.96 1.75 17.29
N ILE A 14 -0.69 2.15 17.34
CA ILE A 14 -0.28 3.47 17.83
C ILE A 14 -0.81 4.55 16.90
N MET A 15 -0.62 4.38 15.59
CA MET A 15 -1.13 5.32 14.58
C MET A 15 -2.65 5.40 14.61
N ARG A 16 -3.35 4.26 14.78
CA ARG A 16 -4.80 4.21 14.92
C ARG A 16 -5.28 5.07 16.09
N VAL A 17 -4.67 4.92 17.27
CA VAL A 17 -5.01 5.72 18.46
C VAL A 17 -4.80 7.21 18.20
N ILE A 18 -3.65 7.58 17.61
CA ILE A 18 -3.33 8.97 17.27
C ILE A 18 -4.38 9.54 16.30
N PHE A 19 -4.65 8.87 15.18
CA PHE A 19 -5.59 9.36 14.17
C PHE A 19 -7.06 9.37 14.64
N THR A 20 -7.41 8.56 15.65
CA THR A 20 -8.79 8.47 16.15
C THR A 20 -9.08 9.44 17.29
N PHE A 21 -8.13 9.66 18.21
CA PHE A 21 -8.42 10.31 19.50
C PHE A 21 -7.61 11.57 19.79
N HIS A 22 -6.56 11.89 19.03
CA HIS A 22 -5.61 12.93 19.42
C HIS A 22 -6.10 14.37 19.11
N THR A 23 -6.54 15.10 20.13
CA THR A 23 -7.19 16.43 20.10
C THR A 23 -6.49 17.60 19.38
N PHE A 24 -5.26 17.48 18.86
CA PHE A 24 -4.62 18.50 17.98
C PHE A 24 -5.25 18.60 16.56
N HIS A 25 -6.51 18.20 16.42
CA HIS A 25 -7.26 18.20 15.16
C HIS A 25 -7.67 19.59 14.68
N GLU A 26 -7.53 20.65 15.49
CA GLU A 26 -7.96 22.00 15.09
C GLU A 26 -7.00 22.66 14.08
N HIS A 27 -5.70 22.39 14.16
CA HIS A 27 -4.67 22.94 13.25
C HIS A 27 -4.24 21.97 12.14
N LEU A 28 -4.44 20.67 12.37
CA LEU A 28 -4.39 19.63 11.37
C LEU A 28 -5.84 19.32 11.04
N SER A 29 -6.53 20.11 10.22
CA SER A 29 -7.92 19.78 9.90
C SER A 29 -7.96 18.46 9.14
N PHE A 30 -8.15 17.34 9.85
CA PHE A 30 -8.22 15.98 9.32
C PHE A 30 -9.47 15.72 8.46
N ARG A 31 -10.13 16.78 7.97
CA ARG A 31 -11.21 16.72 7.00
C ARG A 31 -10.67 16.04 5.73
N GLY A 32 -11.09 14.79 5.51
CA GLY A 32 -10.67 14.01 4.34
C GLY A 32 -9.60 12.94 4.61
N ILE A 33 -9.23 12.66 5.86
CA ILE A 33 -8.50 11.41 6.16
C ILE A 33 -9.49 10.25 6.13
N HIS A 34 -9.25 9.31 5.22
CA HIS A 34 -9.92 8.03 5.17
C HIS A 34 -9.04 6.98 5.86
N ILE A 35 -9.44 6.55 7.06
CA ILE A 35 -8.77 5.44 7.75
C ILE A 35 -9.34 4.15 7.20
N VAL A 36 -8.51 3.38 6.51
CA VAL A 36 -8.85 2.05 6.02
C VAL A 36 -8.34 1.03 7.02
N ASP A 37 -9.24 0.49 7.85
CA ASP A 37 -8.89 -0.49 8.88
C ASP A 37 -9.04 -1.92 8.33
N TRP A 38 -7.91 -2.53 8.00
CA TRP A 38 -7.83 -3.90 7.48
C TRP A 38 -8.05 -4.97 8.56
N GLU A 39 -8.00 -4.63 9.86
CA GLU A 39 -8.26 -5.62 10.93
C GLU A 39 -9.74 -6.05 10.97
N THR A 40 -10.62 -5.24 10.40
CA THR A 40 -12.05 -5.57 10.23
C THR A 40 -12.36 -6.27 8.92
N HIS A 41 -11.39 -6.37 8.00
CA HIS A 41 -11.55 -7.09 6.75
C HIS A 41 -11.42 -8.61 6.97
N LYS A 42 -12.26 -9.38 6.28
CA LYS A 42 -12.36 -10.85 6.43
C LYS A 42 -11.09 -11.61 5.99
N ASP A 43 -10.18 -10.96 5.27
CA ASP A 43 -9.00 -11.60 4.71
C ASP A 43 -7.79 -11.40 5.62
N SER A 44 -7.59 -12.37 6.51
CA SER A 44 -6.46 -12.41 7.45
C SER A 44 -5.10 -12.64 6.78
N THR A 45 -5.08 -12.88 5.47
CA THR A 45 -3.85 -13.09 4.70
C THR A 45 -3.30 -11.82 4.07
N ALA A 46 -4.13 -10.78 3.94
CA ALA A 46 -3.73 -9.52 3.32
C ALA A 46 -2.66 -8.79 4.14
N THR A 47 -1.56 -8.40 3.49
CA THR A 47 -0.50 -7.60 4.11
C THR A 47 -0.10 -6.45 3.20
N ALA A 48 0.16 -5.30 3.81
CA ALA A 48 0.70 -4.12 3.14
C ALA A 48 1.59 -3.34 4.12
N GLU A 49 2.76 -2.92 3.65
CA GLU A 49 3.68 -2.05 4.41
C GLU A 49 3.93 -0.75 3.64
N GLY A 50 4.20 0.35 4.36
CA GLY A 50 4.29 1.68 3.76
C GLY A 50 5.41 1.84 2.71
N GLY A 51 6.53 1.11 2.85
CA GLY A 51 7.64 1.17 1.89
C GLY A 51 7.29 0.62 0.50
N ASP A 52 6.22 -0.16 0.38
CA ASP A 52 5.75 -0.66 -0.90
C ASP A 52 4.80 0.30 -1.62
N VAL A 53 4.29 1.33 -0.96
CA VAL A 53 3.21 2.19 -1.48
C VAL A 53 3.76 3.55 -1.88
N ALA A 54 3.70 3.88 -3.17
CA ALA A 54 4.12 5.18 -3.69
C ALA A 54 2.99 5.88 -4.45
N TYR A 55 2.61 7.08 -3.98
CA TYR A 55 1.70 7.95 -4.72
C TYR A 55 2.45 8.74 -5.80
N ILE A 56 2.09 8.50 -7.07
CA ILE A 56 2.78 9.09 -8.22
C ILE A 56 1.98 10.22 -8.89
N GLY A 57 0.89 10.66 -8.24
CA GLY A 57 0.03 11.73 -8.75
C GLY A 57 -1.17 11.22 -9.56
N HIS A 58 -2.07 12.14 -9.91
CA HIS A 58 -3.29 11.88 -10.70
C HIS A 58 -4.13 10.71 -10.15
N GLY A 59 -4.21 10.57 -8.82
CA GLY A 59 -4.96 9.48 -8.20
C GLY A 59 -4.36 8.09 -8.46
N THR A 60 -3.08 7.98 -8.83
CA THR A 60 -2.41 6.71 -9.14
C THR A 60 -1.41 6.30 -8.06
N LEU A 61 -1.48 5.04 -7.65
CA LEU A 61 -0.50 4.38 -6.79
C LEU A 61 0.37 3.39 -7.58
N LEU A 62 1.65 3.34 -7.22
CA LEU A 62 2.50 2.17 -7.44
C LEU A 62 2.54 1.36 -6.14
N ILE A 63 2.38 0.04 -6.21
CA ILE A 63 2.47 -0.85 -5.05
C ILE A 63 3.40 -2.03 -5.35
N GLY A 64 4.42 -2.24 -4.52
CA GLY A 64 5.26 -3.43 -4.58
C GLY A 64 4.49 -4.69 -4.18
N ASN A 65 4.57 -5.74 -5.01
CA ASN A 65 4.11 -7.09 -4.66
C ASN A 65 5.33 -7.95 -4.33
N GLY A 66 5.44 -8.42 -3.09
CA GLY A 66 6.63 -9.13 -2.60
C GLY A 66 6.46 -9.73 -1.20
N GLU A 67 7.55 -9.82 -0.43
CA GLU A 67 7.55 -10.48 0.89
C GLU A 67 6.66 -9.76 1.93
N ARG A 68 6.58 -8.42 1.87
CA ARG A 68 5.91 -7.59 2.90
C ARG A 68 4.51 -7.14 2.51
N THR A 69 4.33 -6.82 1.24
CA THR A 69 3.04 -6.46 0.66
C THR A 69 2.63 -7.52 -0.35
N ASN A 70 1.48 -8.15 -0.15
CA ASN A 70 1.04 -9.24 -1.01
C ASN A 70 -0.19 -8.85 -1.83
N ARG A 71 -0.51 -9.69 -2.83
CA ARG A 71 -1.64 -9.48 -3.74
C ARG A 71 -2.96 -9.17 -3.03
N ALA A 72 -3.29 -9.88 -1.94
CA ALA A 72 -4.52 -9.65 -1.20
C ALA A 72 -4.56 -8.25 -0.54
N GLY A 73 -3.42 -7.76 -0.05
CA GLY A 73 -3.26 -6.40 0.44
C GLY A 73 -3.41 -5.35 -0.67
N ILE A 74 -2.82 -5.60 -1.85
CA ILE A 74 -2.89 -4.71 -3.01
C ILE A 74 -4.33 -4.57 -3.53
N GLU A 75 -5.01 -5.70 -3.74
CA GLU A 75 -6.43 -5.73 -4.11
C GLU A 75 -7.29 -5.07 -3.03
N GLY A 76 -6.86 -5.20 -1.78
CA GLY A 76 -7.44 -4.48 -0.67
C GLY A 76 -7.42 -2.97 -0.85
N VAL A 77 -6.24 -2.41 -1.11
CA VAL A 77 -6.06 -0.98 -1.39
C VAL A 77 -6.91 -0.54 -2.59
N GLU A 78 -6.95 -1.33 -3.66
CA GLU A 78 -7.75 -1.01 -4.86
C GLU A 78 -9.26 -0.99 -4.57
N ARG A 79 -9.77 -1.95 -3.79
CA ARG A 79 -11.18 -2.03 -3.37
C ARG A 79 -11.65 -0.84 -2.53
N THR A 80 -10.74 -0.12 -1.88
CA THR A 80 -11.11 1.10 -1.11
C THR A 80 -11.76 2.15 -2.01
N GLY A 81 -11.45 2.15 -3.32
CA GLY A 81 -11.95 3.14 -4.28
C GLY A 81 -11.41 4.56 -4.05
N LEU A 82 -10.44 4.74 -3.16
CA LEU A 82 -9.85 6.06 -2.84
C LEU A 82 -8.90 6.56 -3.93
N PHE A 83 -8.44 5.68 -4.80
CA PHE A 83 -7.50 5.96 -5.88
C PHE A 83 -8.11 5.59 -7.24
N LEU A 84 -7.77 6.35 -8.27
CA LEU A 84 -8.24 6.13 -9.64
C LEU A 84 -7.55 4.94 -10.30
N ARG A 85 -6.32 4.63 -9.90
CA ARG A 85 -5.53 3.54 -10.46
C ARG A 85 -4.54 2.98 -9.45
N VAL A 86 -4.47 1.67 -9.39
CA VAL A 86 -3.42 0.95 -8.68
C VAL A 86 -2.60 0.16 -9.70
N ILE A 87 -1.30 0.39 -9.70
CA ILE A 87 -0.33 -0.33 -10.53
C ILE A 87 0.55 -1.12 -9.58
N ALA A 88 0.59 -2.44 -9.75
CA ALA A 88 1.43 -3.29 -8.95
C ALA A 88 2.73 -3.66 -9.71
N ILE A 89 3.80 -3.80 -8.94
CA ILE A 89 5.14 -4.08 -9.43
C ILE A 89 5.62 -5.35 -8.72
N GLU A 90 5.85 -6.43 -9.48
CA GLU A 90 6.41 -7.65 -8.93
C GLU A 90 7.86 -7.40 -8.48
N LEU A 91 8.10 -7.55 -7.18
CA LEU A 91 9.44 -7.55 -6.61
C LEU A 91 10.03 -8.96 -6.67
N PRO A 92 11.33 -9.11 -6.94
CA PRO A 92 11.97 -10.42 -6.93
C PRO A 92 11.83 -11.09 -5.55
N GLU A 93 11.66 -12.41 -5.53
CA GLU A 93 11.67 -13.22 -4.30
C GLU A 93 13.10 -13.35 -3.72
N ASN A 94 13.71 -12.22 -3.32
CA ASN A 94 14.97 -12.17 -2.60
C ASN A 94 14.83 -11.26 -1.38
N ARG A 95 15.38 -11.70 -0.24
CA ARG A 95 15.37 -10.96 1.04
C ARG A 95 16.02 -9.57 0.96
N ASP A 96 16.89 -9.35 -0.02
CA ASP A 96 17.53 -8.05 -0.22
C ASP A 96 16.55 -6.95 -0.65
N TYR A 97 15.37 -7.32 -1.17
CA TYR A 97 14.36 -6.39 -1.71
C TYR A 97 13.06 -6.45 -0.88
N MET A 98 13.12 -5.92 0.34
CA MET A 98 11.99 -5.98 1.27
C MET A 98 10.81 -5.09 0.87
N HIS A 99 11.08 -3.98 0.17
CA HIS A 99 10.06 -3.00 -0.21
C HIS A 99 10.37 -2.31 -1.56
N LEU A 100 9.33 -1.79 -2.22
CA LEU A 100 9.47 -1.03 -3.46
C LEU A 100 10.42 0.16 -3.34
N ASP A 101 10.35 0.95 -2.26
CA ASP A 101 11.17 2.14 -2.05
C ASP A 101 12.69 1.87 -2.05
N THR A 102 13.11 0.67 -1.62
CA THR A 102 14.50 0.21 -1.66
C THR A 102 14.99 -0.13 -3.07
N VAL A 103 14.06 -0.45 -3.97
CA VAL A 103 14.35 -0.81 -5.37
C VAL A 103 14.18 0.40 -6.28
N MET A 104 13.18 1.24 -6.01
CA MET A 104 12.79 2.37 -6.83
C MET A 104 12.16 3.48 -5.99
N SER A 105 12.61 4.72 -6.19
CA SER A 105 12.05 5.90 -5.52
C SER A 105 11.82 7.03 -6.52
N SER A 106 10.67 7.71 -6.42
CA SER A 106 10.40 8.92 -7.19
C SER A 106 11.26 10.08 -6.69
N VAL A 107 11.91 10.79 -7.61
CA VAL A 107 12.74 11.97 -7.31
C VAL A 107 12.26 13.23 -8.02
N GLY A 108 11.13 13.13 -8.71
CA GLY A 108 10.55 14.25 -9.45
C GLY A 108 9.30 13.82 -10.20
N ARG A 109 8.68 14.79 -10.88
CA ARG A 109 7.42 14.58 -11.61
C ARG A 109 7.51 13.47 -12.67
N HIS A 110 8.68 13.30 -13.27
CA HIS A 110 8.91 12.38 -14.39
C HIS A 110 10.19 11.57 -14.23
N SER A 111 10.64 11.35 -12.99
CA SER A 111 11.95 10.74 -12.75
C SER A 111 11.94 9.86 -11.52
N PHE A 112 12.57 8.70 -11.67
CA PHE A 112 12.77 7.71 -10.61
C PHE A 112 14.25 7.34 -10.56
N ILE A 113 14.73 7.06 -9.34
CA ILE A 113 15.97 6.32 -9.14
C ILE A 113 15.57 4.85 -8.99
N CYS A 114 16.22 3.96 -9.74
CA CYS A 114 15.99 2.52 -9.67
C CYS A 114 17.32 1.78 -9.53
N LEU A 115 17.31 0.63 -8.84
CA LEU A 115 18.41 -0.33 -8.90
C LEU A 115 18.54 -0.86 -10.32
N SER A 116 19.68 -0.58 -10.95
CA SER A 116 19.89 -0.73 -12.39
C SER A 116 19.72 -2.16 -12.91
N HIS A 117 20.12 -3.16 -12.13
CA HIS A 117 19.97 -4.58 -12.49
C HIS A 117 18.53 -5.08 -12.41
N LEU A 118 17.67 -4.43 -11.60
CA LEU A 118 16.25 -4.79 -11.48
C LEU A 118 15.37 -4.04 -12.47
N ALA A 119 15.72 -2.81 -12.84
CA ALA A 119 14.88 -1.94 -13.67
C ALA A 119 14.40 -2.58 -14.99
N GLN A 120 15.16 -3.53 -15.54
CA GLN A 120 14.81 -4.23 -16.79
C GLN A 120 14.00 -5.52 -16.58
N GLN A 121 13.80 -5.94 -15.33
CA GLN A 121 13.22 -7.24 -14.97
C GLN A 121 11.87 -7.14 -14.26
N LEU A 122 11.51 -5.93 -13.79
CA LEU A 122 10.28 -5.72 -13.04
C LEU A 122 9.06 -5.92 -13.95
N THR A 123 8.18 -6.84 -13.53
CA THR A 123 6.88 -7.04 -14.16
C THR A 123 5.88 -6.08 -13.53
N VAL A 124 5.08 -5.41 -14.37
CA VAL A 124 4.16 -4.36 -13.94
C VAL A 124 2.76 -4.66 -14.47
N TYR A 125 1.74 -4.53 -13.62
CA TYR A 125 0.36 -4.79 -13.99
C TYR A 125 -0.58 -3.75 -13.37
N THR A 126 -1.63 -3.40 -14.10
CA THR A 126 -2.72 -2.58 -13.54
C THR A 126 -3.66 -3.51 -12.78
N VAL A 127 -3.94 -3.16 -11.53
CA VAL A 127 -4.83 -3.94 -10.67
C VAL A 127 -6.26 -3.46 -10.89
N GLN A 128 -7.17 -4.41 -11.09
CA GLN A 128 -8.60 -4.20 -11.16
C GLN A 128 -9.26 -5.34 -10.40
N THR A 129 -9.86 -5.04 -9.26
CA THR A 129 -10.58 -6.06 -8.49
C THR A 129 -12.03 -6.09 -8.96
N PRO A 130 -12.61 -7.28 -9.24
CA PRO A 130 -14.04 -7.39 -9.50
C PRO A 130 -14.83 -6.76 -8.35
N ARG A 131 -15.70 -5.80 -8.65
CA ARG A 131 -16.65 -5.28 -7.66
C ARG A 131 -17.75 -6.33 -7.49
N GLU A 132 -18.10 -6.67 -6.25
CA GLU A 132 -19.31 -7.45 -6.00
C GLU A 132 -20.51 -6.61 -6.44
N GLU A 133 -21.20 -7.03 -7.50
CA GLU A 133 -22.49 -6.46 -7.90
C GLU A 133 -23.52 -6.77 -6.80
N GLY A 134 -23.71 -5.86 -5.84
CA GLY A 134 -24.73 -6.06 -4.80
C GLY A 134 -24.69 -5.16 -3.57
N ALA A 135 -23.64 -4.39 -3.31
CA ALA A 135 -23.64 -3.45 -2.19
C ALA A 135 -24.47 -2.21 -2.56
N LYS A 136 -25.78 -2.28 -2.30
CA LYS A 136 -26.67 -1.12 -2.33
C LYS A 136 -26.09 -0.04 -1.43
N THR A 137 -25.87 1.13 -2.00
CA THR A 137 -25.65 2.38 -1.28
C THR A 137 -26.90 2.67 -0.45
N GLU A 138 -26.75 2.73 0.87
CA GLU A 138 -27.65 3.48 1.75
C GLU A 138 -27.11 4.89 1.97
#